data_AF-A0A7V8BI47-F1
#
_entry.id   AF-A0A7V8BI47-F1
#
_cell.length_a   1.000
_cell.length_b   1.000
_cell.length_c   1.000
_cell.angle_alpha   90.00
_cell.angle_beta   90.00
_cell.angle_gamma   90.00
#
_symmetry.space_group_name_H-M   'P 1'
#
loop_
_entity.id
_entity.type
_entity.pdbx_description
1 polymer ?
#
loop_
_entity_poly.entity_id
_entity_poly.type
_entity_poly.pdbx_seq_one_letter_code
_entity_poly.pdbx_strand_id
1 'polypeptide(L)'
;MHSLLGFACLLLVAYALSEKRRAIPWRGVLMGIVLQVALALLLLKLPSFKAFSMGLNQALLALEAATREGTKFVFGYLGGGFLPFKETTPGASFVLAFQALPLVLVVSALSALLFHWRILPVLVKGFSWVLERVMGVGGAVGVSTAANVFVGMVEAPLFIRPYLAQVTRGELFIIMTGGMAGIAGTVMALYALILGPVIPDAIGHLMIASLISAPAAIFFSLLLVPTEGLPTGGRLELPST
;
A
#
# COMPACT_ATOMS: atom_id res chain seq x y z
N MET A 1 -18.46 -19.28 -8.96
CA MET A 1 -17.72 -20.52 -8.63
C MET A 1 -16.24 -20.42 -8.99
N HIS A 2 -15.87 -19.96 -10.20
CA HIS A 2 -14.47 -19.80 -10.61
C HIS A 2 -13.58 -19.01 -9.63
N SER A 3 -14.05 -17.88 -9.09
CA SER A 3 -13.26 -17.05 -8.15
C SER A 3 -12.95 -17.75 -6.83
N LEU A 4 -13.91 -18.52 -6.29
CA LEU A 4 -13.73 -19.31 -5.06
C LEU A 4 -12.70 -20.43 -5.28
N LEU A 5 -12.78 -21.11 -6.44
CA LEU A 5 -11.84 -22.18 -6.78
C LEU A 5 -10.43 -21.62 -7.00
N GLY A 6 -10.30 -20.47 -7.66
CA GLY A 6 -9.02 -19.78 -7.83
C GLY A 6 -8.41 -19.38 -6.48
N PHE A 7 -9.19 -18.78 -5.59
CA PHE A 7 -8.72 -18.42 -4.24
C PHE A 7 -8.29 -19.64 -3.42
N ALA A 8 -9.09 -20.72 -3.45
CA ALA A 8 -8.74 -21.98 -2.80
C ALA A 8 -7.46 -22.60 -3.38
N CYS A 9 -7.25 -22.52 -4.69
CA CYS A 9 -6.03 -22.99 -5.34
C CYS A 9 -4.80 -22.22 -4.85
N LEU A 10 -4.88 -20.89 -4.75
CA LEU A 10 -3.79 -20.07 -4.21
C LEU A 10 -3.46 -20.42 -2.76
N LEU A 11 -4.49 -20.64 -1.92
CA LEU A 11 -4.29 -21.11 -0.54
C LEU A 11 -3.65 -22.50 -0.49
N LEU A 12 -4.04 -23.41 -1.37
CA LEU A 12 -3.46 -24.74 -1.46
C LEU A 12 -1.98 -24.70 -1.90
N VAL A 13 -1.63 -23.84 -2.85
CA VAL A 13 -0.24 -23.62 -3.25
C VAL A 13 0.57 -23.08 -2.08
N ALA A 14 0.07 -22.06 -1.37
CA ALA A 14 0.73 -21.51 -0.19
C ALA A 14 0.90 -22.56 0.92
N TYR A 15 -0.11 -23.39 1.16
CA TYR A 15 -0.04 -24.49 2.13
C TYR A 15 0.93 -25.60 1.70
N ALA A 16 0.97 -25.93 0.40
CA ALA A 16 1.88 -26.93 -0.14
C ALA A 16 3.35 -26.51 0.02
N LEU A 17 3.65 -25.23 -0.21
CA LEU A 17 4.96 -24.61 -0.06
C LEU A 17 5.30 -24.21 1.39
N SER A 18 4.40 -24.46 2.35
CA SER A 18 4.62 -24.14 3.76
C SER A 18 5.82 -24.88 4.34
N GLU A 19 6.72 -24.16 5.00
CA GLU A 19 7.90 -24.74 5.64
C GLU A 19 7.53 -25.64 6.84
N LYS A 20 6.49 -25.25 7.61
CA LYS A 20 6.13 -25.92 8.87
C LYS A 20 4.62 -25.97 9.07
N ARG A 21 3.94 -26.86 8.33
CA ARG A 21 2.47 -27.00 8.32
C ARG A 21 1.81 -27.16 9.70
N ARG A 22 2.51 -27.73 10.68
CA ARG A 22 1.99 -27.93 12.05
C ARG A 22 2.03 -26.67 12.92
N ALA A 23 2.87 -25.69 12.57
CA ALA A 23 3.03 -24.45 13.31
C ALA A 23 2.15 -23.30 12.79
N ILE A 24 1.33 -23.55 11.76
CA ILE A 24 0.47 -22.52 11.16
C ILE A 24 -0.52 -21.99 12.21
N PRO A 25 -0.51 -20.66 12.50
CA PRO A 25 -1.47 -20.07 13.42
C PRO A 25 -2.81 -19.86 12.69
N TRP A 26 -3.64 -20.91 12.68
CA TRP A 26 -4.93 -20.94 11.98
C TRP A 26 -5.87 -19.79 12.37
N ARG A 27 -5.82 -19.31 13.61
CA ARG A 27 -6.57 -18.11 14.02
C ARG A 27 -6.17 -16.89 13.18
N GLY A 28 -4.88 -16.62 13.02
CA GLY A 28 -4.39 -15.49 12.23
C GLY A 28 -4.73 -15.64 10.75
N VAL A 29 -4.60 -16.86 10.21
CA VAL A 29 -4.94 -17.15 8.80
C VAL A 29 -6.43 -16.94 8.53
N LEU A 30 -7.31 -17.54 9.33
CA LEU A 30 -8.76 -17.42 9.16
C LEU A 30 -9.23 -15.99 9.36
N MET A 31 -8.71 -15.29 10.39
CA MET A 31 -9.04 -13.88 10.63
C MET A 31 -8.55 -12.99 9.49
N GLY A 32 -7.40 -13.29 8.90
CA GLY A 32 -6.89 -12.58 7.71
C GLY A 32 -7.79 -12.74 6.49
N ILE A 33 -8.25 -13.96 6.21
CA ILE A 33 -9.19 -14.23 5.12
C ILE A 33 -10.51 -13.50 5.35
N VAL A 34 -11.06 -13.60 6.57
CA VAL A 34 -12.30 -12.90 6.94
C VAL A 34 -12.12 -11.38 6.81
N LEU A 35 -11.02 -10.83 7.31
CA LEU A 35 -10.73 -9.40 7.23
C LEU A 35 -10.54 -8.94 5.78
N GLN A 36 -9.84 -9.72 4.94
CA GLN A 36 -9.66 -9.44 3.52
C GLN A 36 -11.01 -9.37 2.79
N VAL A 37 -11.87 -10.38 2.98
CA VAL A 37 -13.21 -10.43 2.35
C VAL A 37 -14.11 -9.34 2.91
N ALA A 38 -14.07 -9.08 4.22
CA ALA A 38 -14.84 -8.02 4.85
C ALA A 38 -14.44 -6.65 4.31
N LEU A 39 -13.14 -6.35 4.22
CA LEU A 39 -12.63 -5.11 3.63
C LEU A 39 -13.01 -5.00 2.16
N ALA A 40 -12.89 -6.08 1.39
CA ALA A 40 -13.31 -6.08 -0.01
C ALA A 40 -14.79 -5.73 -0.18
N LEU A 41 -15.66 -6.38 0.59
CA LEU A 41 -17.11 -6.11 0.54
C LEU A 41 -17.44 -4.69 1.02
N LEU A 42 -16.81 -4.26 2.12
CA LEU A 42 -17.00 -2.93 2.70
C LEU A 42 -16.61 -1.85 1.69
N LEU A 43 -15.39 -1.92 1.16
CA LEU A 43 -14.84 -0.90 0.27
C LEU A 43 -15.49 -0.90 -1.12
N LEU A 44 -15.90 -2.07 -1.64
CA LEU A 44 -16.55 -2.15 -2.96
C LEU A 44 -18.05 -1.82 -2.93
N LYS A 45 -18.75 -2.08 -1.81
CA LYS A 45 -20.20 -1.85 -1.73
C LYS A 45 -20.61 -0.56 -1.04
N LEU A 46 -19.75 0.06 -0.21
CA LEU A 46 -20.12 1.30 0.48
C LEU A 46 -20.15 2.49 -0.48
N PRO A 47 -21.29 3.17 -0.66
CA PRO A 47 -21.38 4.38 -1.46
C PRO A 47 -20.52 5.51 -0.87
N SER A 48 -20.38 5.56 0.46
CA SER A 48 -19.52 6.52 1.15
C SER A 48 -18.05 6.38 0.74
N PHE A 49 -17.57 5.15 0.50
CA PHE A 49 -16.21 4.94 0.03
C PHE A 49 -16.02 5.39 -1.42
N LYS A 50 -17.04 5.21 -2.27
CA LYS A 50 -17.03 5.75 -3.63
C LYS A 50 -16.93 7.28 -3.64
N ALA A 51 -17.70 7.96 -2.78
CA ALA A 51 -17.61 9.41 -2.64
C ALA A 51 -16.22 9.87 -2.13
N PHE A 52 -15.66 9.16 -1.14
CA PHE A 52 -14.30 9.40 -0.67
C PHE A 52 -13.25 9.21 -1.77
N SER A 53 -13.33 8.11 -2.52
CA SER A 53 -12.46 7.82 -3.66
C SER A 53 -12.55 8.90 -4.74
N MET A 54 -13.76 9.39 -5.03
CA MET A 54 -13.96 10.47 -5.98
C MET A 54 -13.29 11.77 -5.50
N GLY A 55 -13.36 12.06 -4.20
CA GLY A 55 -12.64 13.18 -3.59
C GLY A 55 -11.12 13.04 -3.70
N LEU A 56 -10.58 11.84 -3.45
CA LEU A 56 -9.16 11.55 -3.67
C LEU A 56 -8.76 11.71 -5.15
N ASN A 57 -9.62 11.31 -6.08
CA ASN A 57 -9.41 11.50 -7.51
C ASN A 57 -9.33 12.97 -7.91
N GLN A 58 -10.26 13.79 -7.41
CA GLN A 58 -10.22 15.23 -7.63
C GLN A 58 -8.96 15.86 -7.01
N ALA A 59 -8.57 15.44 -5.80
CA ALA A 59 -7.35 15.91 -5.15
C ALA A 59 -6.10 15.56 -5.98
N LEU A 60 -6.03 14.35 -6.54
CA LEU A 60 -4.92 13.96 -7.40
C LEU A 60 -4.90 14.78 -8.69
N LEU A 61 -6.04 14.98 -9.35
CA LEU A 61 -6.12 15.78 -10.57
C LEU A 61 -5.71 17.24 -10.31
N ALA A 62 -6.11 17.80 -9.17
CA ALA A 62 -5.67 19.14 -8.75
C ALA A 62 -4.15 19.19 -8.53
N LEU A 63 -3.60 18.15 -7.89
CA LEU A 63 -2.16 18.04 -7.65
C LEU A 63 -1.37 17.87 -8.96
N GLU A 64 -1.89 17.06 -9.88
CA GLU A 64 -1.35 16.87 -11.21
C GLU A 64 -1.34 18.20 -11.98
N ALA A 65 -2.45 18.93 -11.99
CA ALA A 65 -2.55 20.23 -12.64
C ALA A 65 -1.53 21.23 -12.04
N ALA A 66 -1.42 21.31 -10.71
CA ALA A 66 -0.45 22.16 -10.03
C ALA A 66 0.99 21.75 -10.36
N THR A 67 1.27 20.44 -10.38
CA THR A 67 2.59 19.91 -10.77
C THR A 67 2.92 20.28 -12.21
N ARG A 68 1.93 20.21 -13.11
CA ARG A 68 2.10 20.54 -14.53
C ARG A 68 2.46 22.00 -14.74
N GLU A 69 1.86 22.91 -13.98
CA GLU A 69 2.28 24.33 -14.00
C GLU A 69 3.73 24.50 -13.52
N GLY A 70 4.14 23.76 -12.49
CA GLY A 70 5.54 23.72 -12.05
C GLY A 70 6.50 23.17 -13.11
N THR A 71 6.15 22.07 -13.79
CA THR A 71 7.00 21.48 -14.82
C THR A 71 7.06 22.34 -16.09
N LYS A 72 5.98 23.05 -16.43
CA LYS A 72 5.99 24.08 -17.48
C LYS A 72 6.97 25.20 -17.16
N PHE A 73 6.97 25.69 -15.92
CA PHE A 73 7.89 26.72 -15.49
C PHE A 73 9.36 26.27 -15.56
N VAL A 74 9.66 25.05 -15.09
CA VAL A 74 11.04 24.54 -15.03
C VAL A 74 11.55 24.02 -16.38
N PHE A 75 10.73 23.27 -17.11
CA PHE A 75 11.14 22.52 -18.31
C PHE A 75 10.49 23.01 -19.61
N GLY A 76 9.68 24.07 -19.57
CA GLY A 76 9.03 24.64 -20.75
C GLY A 76 8.12 23.63 -21.47
N TYR A 77 8.31 23.49 -22.78
CA TYR A 77 7.50 22.58 -23.61
C TYR A 77 7.66 21.10 -23.24
N LEU A 78 8.84 20.68 -22.74
CA LEU A 78 9.09 19.30 -22.31
C LEU A 78 8.24 18.92 -21.09
N GLY A 79 7.98 19.90 -20.22
CA GLY A 79 7.14 19.77 -19.03
C GLY A 79 5.64 19.91 -19.30
N GLY A 80 5.19 19.88 -20.55
CA GLY A 80 3.78 20.03 -20.93
C GLY A 80 3.37 21.47 -21.26
N GLY A 81 4.33 22.34 -21.53
CA GLY A 81 4.11 23.70 -22.04
C GLY A 81 3.72 23.73 -23.52
N PHE A 82 3.56 24.94 -24.06
CA PHE A 82 3.21 25.11 -25.48
C PHE A 82 4.29 24.52 -26.38
N LEU A 83 3.89 23.67 -27.33
CA LEU A 83 4.82 23.00 -28.24
C LEU A 83 5.29 23.98 -29.32
N PRO A 84 6.61 24.11 -29.56
CA PRO A 84 7.14 24.94 -30.64
C PRO A 84 6.97 24.28 -32.02
N PHE A 85 6.46 23.05 -32.08
CA PHE A 85 6.24 22.27 -33.29
C PHE A 85 4.86 21.60 -33.28
N LYS A 86 4.36 21.20 -34.45
CA LYS A 86 3.08 20.50 -34.57
C LYS A 86 3.21 19.06 -34.09
N GLU A 87 2.31 18.65 -33.21
CA GLU A 87 2.24 17.27 -32.74
C GLU A 87 1.84 16.34 -33.90
N THR A 88 2.64 15.28 -34.12
CA THR A 88 2.45 14.31 -35.20
C THR A 88 1.39 13.28 -34.88
N THR A 89 1.32 12.84 -33.62
CA THR A 89 0.27 11.93 -33.09
C THR A 89 -0.13 12.37 -31.69
N PRO A 90 -1.42 12.32 -31.33
CA PRO A 90 -1.87 12.70 -29.98
C PRO A 90 -1.08 11.99 -28.89
N GLY A 91 -0.46 12.75 -27.98
CA GLY A 91 0.35 12.22 -26.88
C GLY A 91 1.83 11.98 -27.21
N ALA A 92 2.29 12.20 -28.44
CA ALA A 92 3.72 12.14 -28.79
C ALA A 92 4.56 13.20 -28.05
N SER A 93 3.90 14.24 -27.56
CA SER A 93 4.51 15.28 -26.74
C SER A 93 4.62 14.95 -25.25
N PHE A 94 4.08 13.82 -24.80
CA PHE A 94 4.19 13.40 -23.40
C PHE A 94 5.57 12.83 -23.11
N VAL A 95 6.34 13.55 -22.29
CA VAL A 95 7.65 13.07 -21.82
C VAL A 95 7.54 12.63 -20.37
N LEU A 96 7.53 11.30 -20.14
CA LEU A 96 7.39 10.69 -18.83
C LEU A 96 8.35 11.29 -17.79
N ALA A 97 9.60 11.50 -18.17
CA ALA A 97 10.64 12.04 -17.28
C ALA A 97 10.34 13.46 -16.78
N PHE A 98 9.69 14.30 -17.60
CA PHE A 98 9.45 15.72 -17.28
C PHE A 98 8.02 16.04 -16.89
N GLN A 99 7.08 15.11 -17.07
CA GLN A 99 5.66 15.30 -16.72
C GLN A 99 5.19 14.35 -15.63
N ALA A 100 5.65 13.09 -15.62
CA ALA A 100 5.18 12.08 -14.69
C ALA A 100 6.06 11.94 -13.43
N LEU A 101 7.39 11.90 -13.59
CA LEU A 101 8.31 11.79 -12.45
C LEU A 101 8.25 12.99 -11.49
N PRO A 102 8.07 14.24 -11.95
CA PRO A 102 7.89 15.37 -11.04
C PRO A 102 6.67 15.23 -10.13
N LEU A 103 5.58 14.61 -10.61
CA LEU A 103 4.42 14.32 -9.77
C LEU A 103 4.78 13.36 -8.64
N VAL A 104 5.57 12.32 -8.93
CA VAL A 104 6.10 11.41 -7.90
C VAL A 104 6.89 12.19 -6.85
N LEU A 105 7.76 13.12 -7.28
CA LEU A 105 8.54 13.97 -6.35
C LEU A 105 7.63 14.83 -5.46
N VAL A 106 6.61 15.47 -6.03
CA VAL A 106 5.65 16.29 -5.28
C VAL A 106 4.86 15.43 -4.30
N VAL A 107 4.38 14.26 -4.70
CA VAL A 107 3.65 13.33 -3.80
C VAL A 107 4.57 12.82 -2.68
N SER A 108 5.85 12.55 -2.97
CA SER A 108 6.85 12.20 -1.95
C SER A 108 7.06 13.32 -0.94
N ALA A 109 7.18 14.57 -1.42
CA ALA A 109 7.33 15.75 -0.56
C ALA A 109 6.08 15.98 0.32
N LEU A 110 4.87 15.81 -0.24
CA LEU A 110 3.63 15.88 0.52
C LEU A 110 3.52 14.77 1.56
N SER A 111 3.92 13.55 1.20
CA SER A 111 3.95 12.41 2.13
C SER A 111 4.89 12.69 3.30
N ALA A 112 6.08 13.25 3.02
CA ALA A 112 7.03 13.67 4.05
C ALA A 112 6.45 14.78 4.96
N LEU A 113 5.68 15.72 4.40
CA LEU A 113 5.01 16.76 5.17
C LEU A 113 3.91 16.20 6.08
N LEU A 114 3.06 15.32 5.55
CA LEU A 114 2.02 14.61 6.33
C LEU A 114 2.64 13.74 7.43
N PHE A 115 3.84 13.23 7.19
CA PHE A 115 4.62 12.52 8.19
C PHE A 115 5.11 13.45 9.31
N HIS A 116 5.67 14.60 8.94
CA HIS A 116 6.11 15.62 9.89
C HIS A 116 4.97 16.12 10.78
N TRP A 117 3.76 16.30 10.20
CA TRP A 117 2.55 16.68 10.93
C TRP A 117 1.90 15.55 11.73
N ARG A 118 2.49 14.35 11.74
CA ARG A 118 2.01 13.17 12.47
C ARG A 118 0.65 12.62 12.04
N ILE A 119 0.13 12.99 10.87
CA ILE A 119 -1.15 12.47 10.35
C ILE A 119 -1.00 11.00 9.96
N LEU A 120 0.01 10.68 9.14
CA LEU A 120 0.34 9.31 8.72
C LEU A 120 0.63 8.38 9.92
N PRO A 121 1.51 8.75 10.87
CA PRO A 121 1.76 7.95 12.07
C PRO A 121 0.50 7.58 12.89
N VAL A 122 -0.46 8.50 13.03
CA VAL A 122 -1.70 8.23 13.78
C VAL A 122 -2.56 7.20 13.05
N LEU A 123 -2.71 7.33 11.73
CA LEU A 123 -3.45 6.36 10.91
C LEU A 123 -2.80 4.97 10.96
N VAL A 124 -1.47 4.91 10.83
CA VAL A 124 -0.70 3.66 10.88
C VAL A 124 -0.87 2.97 12.24
N LYS A 125 -0.79 3.71 13.36
CA LYS A 125 -1.01 3.14 14.69
C LYS A 125 -2.41 2.55 14.85
N GLY A 126 -3.43 3.24 14.32
CA GLY A 126 -4.81 2.74 14.33
C GLY A 126 -4.96 1.43 13.56
N PHE A 127 -4.42 1.38 12.33
CA PHE A 127 -4.45 0.17 11.50
C PHE A 127 -3.65 -0.99 12.13
N SER A 128 -2.46 -0.68 12.67
CA SER A 128 -1.61 -1.65 13.37
C SER A 128 -2.36 -2.32 14.51
N TRP A 129 -3.00 -1.51 15.35
CA TRP A 129 -3.76 -1.99 16.50
C TRP A 129 -4.88 -2.95 16.07
N VAL A 130 -5.58 -2.65 14.97
CA VAL A 130 -6.61 -3.55 14.42
C VAL A 130 -5.98 -4.87 13.97
N LEU A 131 -4.88 -4.83 13.21
CA LEU A 131 -4.20 -6.03 12.71
C LEU A 131 -3.66 -6.90 13.85
N GLU A 132 -3.01 -6.30 14.85
CA GLU A 132 -2.53 -6.97 16.06
C GLU A 132 -3.66 -7.66 16.81
N ARG A 133 -4.79 -6.96 17.03
CA ARG A 133 -5.91 -7.47 17.82
C ARG A 133 -6.67 -8.59 17.11
N VAL A 134 -6.88 -8.45 15.80
CA VAL A 134 -7.69 -9.37 14.99
C VAL A 134 -6.86 -10.59 14.58
N MET A 135 -5.64 -10.38 14.07
CA MET A 135 -4.81 -11.44 13.49
C MET A 135 -3.78 -12.01 14.48
N GLY A 136 -3.53 -11.35 15.61
CA GLY A 136 -2.57 -11.81 16.61
C GLY A 136 -1.11 -11.70 16.17
N VAL A 137 -0.82 -10.81 15.22
CA VAL A 137 0.56 -10.52 14.77
C VAL A 137 1.27 -9.59 15.77
N GLY A 138 2.60 -9.60 15.75
CA GLY A 138 3.38 -8.65 16.55
C GLY A 138 3.16 -7.20 16.11
N GLY A 139 3.32 -6.26 17.03
CA GLY A 139 3.15 -4.83 16.76
C GLY A 139 4.15 -4.27 15.75
N ALA A 140 5.37 -4.81 15.66
CA ALA A 140 6.27 -4.45 14.57
C ALA A 140 5.68 -4.83 13.19
N VAL A 141 5.09 -6.03 13.09
CA VAL A 141 4.41 -6.49 11.87
C VAL A 141 3.18 -5.64 11.58
N GLY A 142 2.37 -5.36 12.61
CA GLY A 142 1.19 -4.50 12.48
C GLY A 142 1.54 -3.11 11.95
N VAL A 143 2.55 -2.46 12.54
CA VAL A 143 2.95 -1.09 12.17
C VAL A 143 3.55 -1.09 10.77
N SER A 144 4.42 -2.05 10.45
CA SER A 144 5.03 -2.12 9.12
C SER A 144 4.00 -2.41 8.03
N THR A 145 3.07 -3.35 8.27
CA THR A 145 2.02 -3.69 7.30
C THR A 145 1.05 -2.52 7.12
N ALA A 146 0.65 -1.86 8.20
CA ALA A 146 -0.19 -0.67 8.17
C ALA A 146 0.49 0.51 7.46
N ALA A 147 1.78 0.73 7.70
CA ALA A 147 2.56 1.74 7.00
C ALA A 147 2.64 1.43 5.51
N ASN A 148 2.82 0.17 5.13
CA ASN A 148 2.99 -0.22 3.73
C ASN A 148 1.75 0.02 2.85
N VAL A 149 0.57 0.21 3.45
CA VAL A 149 -0.64 0.59 2.71
C VAL A 149 -0.50 1.99 2.08
N PHE A 150 0.26 2.87 2.74
CA PHE A 150 0.41 4.28 2.35
C PHE A 150 1.82 4.58 1.83
N VAL A 151 2.81 3.93 2.42
CA VAL A 151 4.24 4.23 2.31
C VAL A 151 4.94 3.02 1.66
N GLY A 152 6.02 3.23 0.89
CA GLY A 152 6.60 2.14 0.08
C GLY A 152 7.36 1.07 0.87
N MET A 153 7.74 -0.03 0.19
CA MET A 153 8.43 -1.19 0.77
C MET A 153 9.76 -0.87 1.49
N VAL A 154 10.43 0.21 1.11
CA VAL A 154 11.71 0.66 1.71
C VAL A 154 11.46 1.54 2.93
N GLU A 155 10.35 2.28 2.93
CA GLU A 155 10.04 3.30 3.92
C GLU A 155 9.22 2.71 5.09
N ALA A 156 8.31 1.77 4.82
CA ALA A 156 7.50 1.12 5.85
C ALA A 156 8.33 0.42 6.94
N PRO A 157 9.45 -0.28 6.65
CA PRO A 157 10.32 -0.84 7.69
C PRO A 157 11.03 0.22 8.56
N LEU A 158 11.18 1.46 8.10
CA LEU A 158 11.83 2.52 8.89
C LEU A 158 11.05 2.84 10.17
N PHE A 159 9.73 2.67 10.14
CA PHE A 159 8.85 2.87 11.30
C PHE A 159 9.12 1.89 12.44
N ILE A 160 9.70 0.73 12.10
CA ILE A 160 9.99 -0.34 13.04
C ILE A 160 11.48 -0.65 13.10
N ARG A 161 12.33 0.24 12.57
CA ARG A 161 13.78 0.05 12.49
C ARG A 161 14.43 -0.45 13.78
N PRO A 162 14.09 0.07 14.98
CA PRO A 162 14.66 -0.42 16.24
C PRO A 162 14.27 -1.88 16.58
N TYR A 163 13.14 -2.34 16.06
CA TYR A 163 12.57 -3.66 16.34
C TYR A 163 12.94 -4.70 15.28
N LEU A 164 13.45 -4.30 14.11
CA LEU A 164 13.84 -5.23 13.04
C LEU A 164 14.90 -6.26 13.45
N ALA A 165 15.76 -5.94 14.42
CA ALA A 165 16.74 -6.89 14.94
C ALA A 165 16.12 -7.95 15.87
N GLN A 166 14.90 -7.70 16.37
CA GLN A 166 14.21 -8.51 17.37
C GLN A 166 13.05 -9.33 16.79
N VAL A 167 12.60 -9.01 15.57
CA VAL A 167 11.52 -9.75 14.92
C VAL A 167 11.94 -11.19 14.61
N THR A 168 11.00 -12.12 14.76
CA THR A 168 11.23 -13.51 14.38
C THR A 168 11.36 -13.65 12.86
N ARG A 169 11.91 -14.78 12.38
CA ARG A 169 12.01 -15.03 10.94
C ARG A 169 10.64 -14.99 10.22
N GLY A 170 9.60 -15.49 10.86
CA GLY A 170 8.24 -15.42 10.32
C GLY A 170 7.72 -13.98 10.26
N GLU A 171 7.96 -13.17 11.29
CA GLU A 171 7.59 -11.75 11.30
C GLU A 171 8.34 -10.96 10.22
N LEU A 172 9.64 -11.21 10.04
CA LEU A 172 10.42 -10.61 8.96
C LEU A 172 9.86 -11.00 7.58
N PHE A 173 9.48 -12.26 7.40
CA PHE A 173 8.85 -12.72 6.16
C PHE A 173 7.51 -12.02 5.90
N ILE A 174 6.69 -11.79 6.94
CA ILE A 174 5.46 -11.00 6.82
C ILE A 174 5.78 -9.56 6.41
N ILE A 175 6.76 -8.91 7.04
CA ILE A 175 7.17 -7.53 6.71
C ILE A 175 7.60 -7.42 5.24
N MET A 176 8.43 -8.35 4.77
CA MET A 176 8.89 -8.38 3.37
C MET A 176 7.74 -8.64 2.39
N THR A 177 6.88 -9.61 2.69
CA THR A 177 5.73 -9.95 1.84
C THR A 177 4.72 -8.82 1.80
N GLY A 178 4.44 -8.18 2.94
CA GLY A 178 3.63 -6.99 3.06
C GLY A 178 4.13 -5.89 2.13
N GLY A 179 5.44 -5.61 2.19
CA GLY A 179 6.15 -4.71 1.28
C GLY A 179 5.88 -4.96 -0.20
N MET A 180 6.00 -6.22 -0.63
CA MET A 180 5.85 -6.62 -2.03
C MET A 180 4.38 -6.73 -2.50
N ALA A 181 3.43 -6.89 -1.58
CA ALA A 181 2.02 -7.06 -1.92
C ALA A 181 1.29 -5.74 -2.21
N GLY A 182 1.85 -4.62 -1.75
CA GLY A 182 1.28 -3.28 -1.89
C GLY A 182 2.03 -2.40 -2.88
N ILE A 183 1.51 -1.18 -3.08
CA ILE A 183 2.18 -0.11 -3.82
C ILE A 183 2.25 1.15 -2.95
N ALA A 184 3.35 1.89 -3.07
CA ALA A 184 3.49 3.17 -2.39
C ALA A 184 2.50 4.20 -2.94
N GLY A 185 2.03 5.15 -2.11
CA GLY A 185 1.15 6.24 -2.56
C GLY A 185 1.75 7.08 -3.70
N THR A 186 3.07 7.22 -3.73
CA THR A 186 3.83 7.95 -4.76
C THR A 186 3.72 7.28 -6.13
N VAL A 187 3.86 5.95 -6.19
CA VAL A 187 3.73 5.16 -7.42
C VAL A 187 2.25 4.95 -7.78
N MET A 188 1.36 4.90 -6.78
CA MET A 188 -0.08 4.84 -6.99
C MET A 188 -0.59 6.05 -7.77
N ALA A 189 -0.15 7.26 -7.43
CA ALA A 189 -0.48 8.48 -8.16
C ALA A 189 -0.04 8.38 -9.64
N LEU A 190 1.17 7.86 -9.88
CA LEU A 190 1.68 7.65 -11.23
C LEU A 190 0.85 6.62 -12.02
N TYR A 191 0.50 5.49 -11.40
CA TYR A 191 -0.34 4.49 -12.07
C TYR A 191 -1.75 4.99 -12.31
N ALA A 192 -2.32 5.76 -11.39
CA ALA A 192 -3.62 6.39 -11.58
C ALA A 192 -3.62 7.35 -12.77
N LEU A 193 -2.55 8.13 -12.95
CA LEU A 193 -2.38 9.01 -14.11
C LEU A 193 -2.37 8.22 -15.42
N ILE A 194 -1.61 7.12 -15.46
CA ILE A 194 -1.47 6.29 -16.66
C ILE A 194 -2.76 5.50 -16.96
N LEU A 195 -3.45 5.01 -15.93
CA LEU A 195 -4.64 4.16 -16.07
C LEU A 195 -5.94 4.95 -16.17
N GLY A 196 -5.98 6.19 -15.69
CA GLY A 196 -7.18 7.04 -15.66
C GLY A 196 -7.93 7.16 -17.01
N PRO A 197 -7.25 7.20 -18.18
CA PRO A 197 -7.93 7.20 -19.48
C PRO A 197 -8.67 5.89 -19.82
N VAL A 198 -8.29 4.77 -19.21
CA VAL A 198 -8.82 3.42 -19.53
C VAL A 198 -9.74 2.91 -18.43
N ILE A 199 -9.43 3.21 -17.17
CA ILE A 199 -10.14 2.71 -15.99
C ILE A 199 -10.73 3.90 -15.24
N PRO A 200 -12.07 4.04 -15.20
CA PRO A 200 -12.70 5.05 -14.36
C PRO A 200 -12.38 4.78 -12.89
N ASP A 201 -12.17 5.83 -12.10
CA ASP A 201 -11.81 5.73 -10.68
C ASP A 201 -10.56 4.87 -10.40
N ALA A 202 -9.54 4.95 -11.27
CA ALA A 202 -8.29 4.20 -11.14
C ALA A 202 -7.65 4.32 -9.74
N ILE A 203 -7.61 5.51 -9.14
CA ILE A 203 -7.11 5.69 -7.75
C ILE A 203 -7.90 4.85 -6.76
N GLY A 204 -9.23 4.84 -6.86
CA GLY A 204 -10.10 4.08 -5.98
C GLY A 204 -9.77 2.61 -6.03
N HIS A 205 -9.64 2.06 -7.23
CA HIS A 205 -9.25 0.67 -7.43
C HIS A 205 -7.87 0.35 -6.85
N LEU A 206 -6.88 1.21 -7.07
CA LEU A 206 -5.53 1.04 -6.53
C LEU A 206 -5.49 1.14 -5.00
N MET A 207 -6.25 2.07 -4.42
CA MET A 207 -6.39 2.23 -2.97
C MET A 207 -7.05 1.01 -2.34
N ILE A 208 -8.15 0.53 -2.93
CA ILE A 208 -8.84 -0.68 -2.47
C ILE A 208 -7.90 -1.88 -2.54
N ALA A 209 -7.18 -2.05 -3.64
CA ALA A 209 -6.21 -3.13 -3.79
C ALA A 209 -5.12 -3.07 -2.70
N SER A 210 -4.54 -1.90 -2.44
CA SER A 210 -3.52 -1.72 -1.39
C SER A 210 -4.05 -2.08 0.01
N LEU A 211 -5.26 -1.62 0.36
CA LEU A 211 -5.90 -1.91 1.65
C LEU A 211 -6.23 -3.41 1.83
N ILE A 212 -6.72 -4.07 0.78
CA ILE A 212 -7.04 -5.50 0.80
C ILE A 212 -5.76 -6.36 0.84
N SER A 213 -4.67 -5.90 0.23
CA SER A 213 -3.38 -6.59 0.23
C SER A 213 -2.77 -6.71 1.63
N ALA A 214 -3.04 -5.79 2.55
CA ALA A 214 -2.47 -5.81 3.90
C ALA A 214 -2.79 -7.10 4.68
N PRO A 215 -4.07 -7.46 4.94
CA PRO A 215 -4.39 -8.73 5.58
C PRO A 215 -4.03 -9.94 4.72
N ALA A 216 -4.07 -9.80 3.39
CA ALA A 216 -3.72 -10.88 2.46
C ALA A 216 -2.26 -11.29 2.59
N ALA A 217 -1.35 -10.32 2.58
CA ALA A 217 0.07 -10.54 2.78
C ALA A 217 0.32 -11.27 4.10
N ILE A 218 -0.32 -10.82 5.19
CA ILE A 218 -0.14 -11.45 6.49
C ILE A 218 -0.57 -12.93 6.46
N PHE A 219 -1.78 -13.28 6.02
CA PHE A 219 -2.19 -14.69 6.10
C PHE A 219 -1.43 -15.59 5.11
N PHE A 220 -1.07 -15.09 3.92
CA PHE A 220 -0.24 -15.86 2.99
C PHE A 220 1.16 -16.09 3.56
N SER A 221 1.73 -15.09 4.22
CA SER A 221 3.00 -15.23 4.93
C SER A 221 2.91 -16.22 6.08
N LEU A 222 1.84 -16.18 6.88
CA LEU A 222 1.63 -17.13 7.98
C LEU A 222 1.44 -18.57 7.48
N LEU A 223 0.91 -18.77 6.27
CA LEU A 223 0.85 -20.08 5.63
C LEU A 223 2.23 -20.56 5.17
N LEU A 224 3.00 -19.70 4.49
CA LEU A 224 4.30 -20.05 3.91
C LEU A 224 5.39 -20.22 4.97
N VAL A 225 5.54 -19.23 5.85
CA VAL A 225 6.56 -19.17 6.91
C VAL A 225 5.87 -18.84 8.24
N PRO A 226 5.35 -19.86 8.96
CA PRO A 226 4.67 -19.65 10.23
C PRO A 226 5.59 -18.97 11.25
N THR A 227 5.03 -18.03 12.02
CA THR A 227 5.74 -17.37 13.11
C THR A 227 5.93 -18.33 14.27
N GLU A 228 7.18 -18.54 14.67
CA GLU A 228 7.54 -19.31 15.86
C GLU A 228 8.17 -18.37 16.90
N GLY A 229 7.68 -18.42 18.14
CA GLY A 229 8.14 -17.54 19.22
C GLY A 229 7.09 -16.53 19.69
N LEU A 230 7.47 -15.69 20.66
CA LEU A 230 6.60 -14.62 21.16
C LEU A 230 6.52 -13.50 20.10
N PRO A 231 5.31 -13.04 19.74
CA PRO A 231 5.15 -11.90 18.85
C PRO A 231 5.82 -10.66 19.44
N THR A 232 6.46 -9.88 18.59
CA THR A 232 7.09 -8.62 19.01
C THR A 232 6.00 -7.65 19.47
N GLY A 233 5.95 -7.24 20.74
CA GLY A 233 5.16 -6.06 21.14
C GLY A 233 3.86 -6.24 21.94
N GLY A 234 3.71 -7.26 22.79
CA GLY A 234 2.67 -7.25 23.84
C GLY A 234 2.93 -6.24 24.98
N ARG A 235 4.18 -5.80 25.15
CA ARG A 235 4.65 -4.77 26.10
C ARG A 235 5.97 -4.19 25.55
N LEU A 236 5.93 -3.13 24.75
CA LEU A 236 7.16 -2.46 24.33
C LEU A 236 7.00 -0.95 24.43
N GLU A 237 7.75 -0.38 25.36
CA GLU A 237 7.97 1.05 25.50
C GLU A 237 8.61 1.57 24.21
N LEU A 238 8.03 2.64 23.67
CA LEU A 238 8.65 3.38 22.57
C LEU A 238 9.97 3.96 23.11
N PRO A 239 11.12 3.81 22.41
CA PRO A 239 12.33 4.50 22.82
C PRO A 239 12.02 5.99 22.90
N SER A 240 12.19 6.56 24.08
CA SER A 240 12.13 8.00 24.29
C SER A 240 13.25 8.64 23.48
N THR A 241 12.91 9.22 22.34
CA THR A 241 13.70 10.29 21.74
C THR A 241 13.45 11.59 22.48
#